data_AF-A0A7C3EBL8-F1
#
_entry.id   AF-A0A7C3EBL8-F1
#
_cell.length_a   1.000
_cell.length_b   1.000
_cell.length_c   1.000
_cell.angle_alpha   90.00
_cell.angle_beta   90.00
_cell.angle_gamma   90.00
#
_symmetry.space_group_name_H-M   'P 1'
#
loop_
_entity.id
_entity.type
_entity.pdbx_description
1 polymer ?
#
loop_
_entity_poly.entity_id
_entity_poly.type
_entity_poly.pdbx_seq_one_letter_code
_entity_poly.pdbx_strand_id
1 'polypeptide(L)'
;MKQVWLISAEKLCYSREGGAHTIAGQLKVLAGVENIAYEKKVGIRYSIDRFNHFTDVYGQWSRQVNPQVDEFLILSKSDIPVGAVLQFALFYQTGGQTFWDSNEGMFYSVQF
;
A
#
# COMPACT_ATOMS: atom_id res chain seq x y z
N MET A 1 11.57 -16.44 6.09
CA MET A 1 11.34 -15.78 4.79
C MET A 1 10.13 -14.88 4.93
N LYS A 2 10.05 -13.78 4.19
CA LYS A 2 9.05 -12.72 4.39
C LYS A 2 7.86 -12.96 3.45
N GLN A 3 6.64 -13.10 3.97
CA GLN A 3 5.46 -13.49 3.18
C GLN A 3 4.86 -12.36 2.35
N VAL A 4 5.16 -11.11 2.69
CA VAL A 4 4.71 -9.91 1.99
C VAL A 4 5.82 -8.88 2.01
N TRP A 5 6.05 -8.18 0.89
CA TRP A 5 7.06 -7.12 0.82
C TRP A 5 6.65 -6.00 -0.13
N LEU A 6 7.18 -4.81 0.14
CA LEU A 6 7.08 -3.68 -0.78
C LEU A 6 7.90 -3.94 -2.05
N ILE A 7 7.26 -3.81 -3.22
CA ILE A 7 7.95 -3.75 -4.52
C ILE A 7 8.20 -2.29 -4.90
N SER A 8 7.15 -1.45 -4.88
CA SER A 8 7.27 -0.02 -5.11
C SER A 8 6.15 0.77 -4.44
N ALA A 9 6.42 2.05 -4.19
CA ALA A 9 5.45 3.02 -3.71
C ALA A 9 5.60 4.30 -4.55
N GLU A 10 4.50 4.73 -5.17
CA GLU A 10 4.46 5.89 -6.07
C GLU A 10 3.40 6.87 -5.57
N LYS A 11 3.78 8.15 -5.47
CA LYS A 11 2.83 9.24 -5.27
C LYS A 11 2.16 9.60 -6.60
N LEU A 12 0.84 9.59 -6.61
CA LEU A 12 0.02 10.18 -7.66
C LEU A 12 -0.50 11.54 -7.17
N CYS A 13 -0.29 12.60 -7.94
CA CYS A 13 -0.75 13.95 -7.65
C CYS A 13 -1.84 14.34 -8.63
N TYR A 14 -2.96 14.85 -8.12
CA TYR A 14 -4.07 15.35 -8.92
C TYR A 14 -4.14 16.87 -8.84
N SER A 15 -4.24 17.52 -9.99
CA SER A 15 -4.54 18.94 -10.12
C SER A 15 -5.96 19.13 -10.65
N ARG A 16 -6.55 20.29 -10.38
CA ARG A 16 -7.75 20.72 -11.09
C ARG A 16 -7.41 20.94 -12.56
N GLU A 17 -8.32 20.60 -13.47
CA GLU A 17 -8.16 20.91 -14.89
C GLU A 17 -7.82 22.39 -15.10
N GLY A 18 -6.73 22.66 -15.82
CA GLY A 18 -6.19 24.02 -16.04
C GLY A 18 -5.44 24.64 -14.86
N GLY A 19 -5.28 23.94 -13.73
CA GLY A 19 -4.56 24.42 -12.55
C GLY A 19 -3.10 23.95 -12.48
N ALA A 20 -2.20 24.83 -12.00
CA ALA A 20 -0.79 24.52 -11.79
C ALA A 20 -0.48 23.80 -10.47
N HIS A 21 -1.44 23.73 -9.54
CA HIS A 21 -1.24 23.20 -8.19
C HIS A 21 -1.92 21.85 -7.98
N THR A 22 -1.22 20.95 -7.28
CA THR A 22 -1.80 19.70 -6.78
C THR A 22 -2.83 20.03 -5.70
N ILE A 23 -3.99 19.39 -5.76
CA ILE A 23 -5.09 19.56 -4.81
C ILE A 23 -5.32 18.32 -3.95
N ALA A 24 -4.89 17.14 -4.40
CA ALA A 24 -5.01 15.88 -3.67
C ALA A 24 -3.96 14.86 -4.14
N GLY A 25 -3.66 13.90 -3.27
CA GLY A 25 -2.76 12.80 -3.54
C GLY A 25 -3.42 11.41 -3.43
N GLN A 26 -2.85 10.44 -4.14
CA GLN A 26 -3.10 9.01 -3.92
C GLN A 26 -1.77 8.27 -3.86
N LEU A 27 -1.65 7.32 -2.94
CA LEU A 27 -0.53 6.39 -2.91
C LEU A 27 -0.89 5.17 -3.77
N LYS A 28 0.01 4.84 -4.69
CA LYS A 28 0.01 3.58 -5.43
C LYS A 28 1.11 2.67 -4.89
N VAL A 29 0.76 1.47 -4.48
CA VAL A 29 1.69 0.47 -3.93
C VAL A 29 1.64 -0.79 -4.78
N LEU A 30 2.81 -1.29 -5.15
CA LEU A 30 2.98 -2.66 -5.62
C LEU A 30 3.53 -3.51 -4.48
N ALA A 31 2.83 -4.61 -4.19
CA ALA A 31 3.16 -5.56 -3.14
C ALA A 31 3.50 -6.92 -3.76
N GLY A 32 4.61 -7.53 -3.32
CA GLY A 32 4.89 -8.93 -3.60
C GLY A 32 4.43 -9.80 -2.44
N VAL A 33 3.84 -10.96 -2.74
CA VAL A 33 3.44 -11.95 -1.72
C VAL A 33 3.86 -13.36 -2.08
N GLU A 34 4.20 -14.16 -1.08
CA GLU A 34 4.41 -15.60 -1.25
C GLU A 34 3.09 -16.29 -1.64
N ASN A 35 3.11 -17.05 -2.73
CA ASN A 35 1.98 -17.81 -3.25
C ASN A 35 1.75 -19.10 -2.45
N ILE A 36 1.33 -18.96 -1.19
CA ILE A 36 1.12 -20.08 -0.26
C ILE A 36 -0.29 -20.68 -0.31
N ALA A 37 -1.29 -19.93 -0.78
CA ALA A 37 -2.64 -20.43 -1.02
C ALA A 37 -3.36 -19.62 -2.08
N TYR A 38 -4.44 -20.18 -2.64
CA TYR A 38 -5.24 -19.49 -3.65
C TYR A 38 -5.94 -18.24 -3.09
N GLU A 39 -6.60 -18.36 -1.94
CA GLU A 39 -7.26 -17.23 -1.28
C GLU A 39 -6.24 -16.28 -0.66
N LYS A 40 -6.22 -15.04 -1.16
CA LYS A 40 -5.32 -13.99 -0.68
C LYS A 40 -6.08 -12.68 -0.50
N LYS A 41 -5.86 -12.01 0.62
CA LYS A 41 -6.23 -10.61 0.80
C LYS A 41 -4.97 -9.81 1.11
N VAL A 42 -4.56 -8.96 0.18
CA VAL A 42 -3.34 -8.14 0.30
C VAL A 42 -3.74 -6.69 0.32
N GLY A 43 -3.13 -5.89 1.19
CA GLY A 43 -3.46 -4.50 1.33
C GLY A 43 -2.41 -3.70 2.08
N ILE A 44 -2.72 -2.43 2.30
CA ILE A 44 -1.95 -1.56 3.19
C ILE A 44 -2.83 -1.08 4.34
N ARG A 45 -2.20 -0.92 5.51
CA ARG A 45 -2.70 -0.07 6.57
C ARG A 45 -1.91 1.23 6.53
N TYR A 46 -2.57 2.36 6.37
CA TYR A 46 -1.91 3.66 6.35
C TYR A 46 -2.51 4.67 7.30
N SER A 47 -1.73 5.68 7.64
CA SER A 47 -2.05 6.78 8.53
C SER A 47 -1.41 8.06 8.00
N ILE A 48 -2.04 9.21 8.27
CA ILE A 48 -1.45 10.54 8.05
C ILE A 48 -1.25 11.34 9.35
N ASP A 49 -1.48 10.71 10.51
CA ASP A 49 -1.44 11.35 11.83
C ASP A 49 -0.70 10.51 12.89
N ARG A 50 0.39 9.84 12.47
CA ARG A 50 1.25 8.98 13.31
C ARG A 50 0.49 7.83 14.00
N PHE A 51 -0.42 7.20 13.25
CA PHE A 51 -1.24 6.06 13.66
C PHE A 51 -2.18 6.35 14.83
N ASN A 52 -2.53 7.62 15.04
CA ASN A 52 -3.66 7.94 15.91
C ASN A 52 -4.99 7.48 15.25
N HIS A 53 -5.07 7.59 13.92
CA HIS A 53 -6.08 6.90 13.11
C HIS A 53 -5.41 6.13 11.97
N PHE A 54 -6.05 5.05 11.51
CA PHE A 54 -5.57 4.30 10.35
C PHE A 54 -6.71 3.92 9.41
N THR A 55 -6.35 3.69 8.15
CA THR A 55 -7.24 3.17 7.11
C THR A 55 -6.61 1.91 6.51
N ASP A 56 -7.39 0.83 6.44
CA ASP A 56 -7.03 -0.37 5.70
C ASP A 56 -7.60 -0.30 4.29
N VAL A 57 -6.78 -0.56 3.30
CA VAL A 57 -7.22 -0.66 1.90
C VAL A 57 -6.66 -1.93 1.27
N TYR A 58 -7.55 -2.70 0.68
CA TYR A 58 -7.21 -3.92 -0.05
C TYR A 58 -6.86 -3.59 -1.50
N GLY A 59 -5.86 -4.29 -2.03
CA GLY A 59 -5.48 -4.23 -3.43
C GLY A 59 -6.17 -5.28 -4.28
N GLN A 60 -5.83 -5.26 -5.55
CA GLN A 60 -6.22 -6.24 -6.54
C GLN A 60 -5.00 -7.02 -7.00
N TRP A 61 -5.19 -8.30 -7.32
CA TRP A 61 -4.13 -9.10 -7.95
C TRP A 61 -3.75 -8.44 -9.29
N SER A 62 -2.45 -8.20 -9.48
CA SER A 62 -1.89 -7.58 -10.68
C SER A 62 -1.47 -8.65 -11.67
N ARG A 63 -0.55 -9.53 -11.23
CA ARG A 63 0.00 -10.62 -12.03
C ARG A 63 0.70 -11.64 -11.14
N GLN A 64 0.96 -12.81 -11.70
CA GLN A 64 1.91 -13.76 -11.16
C GLN A 64 3.31 -13.43 -11.69
N VAL A 65 4.27 -13.19 -10.80
CA VAL A 65 5.67 -12.88 -11.17
C VAL A 65 6.42 -14.16 -11.51
N ASN A 66 6.21 -15.20 -10.71
CA ASN A 66 6.73 -16.56 -10.90
C ASN A 66 5.86 -17.56 -10.10
N PRO A 67 6.09 -18.89 -10.14
CA PRO A 67 5.28 -19.87 -9.42
C PRO A 67 5.08 -19.59 -7.92
N GLN A 68 6.06 -18.95 -7.28
CA GLN A 68 6.10 -18.69 -5.83
C GLN A 68 5.64 -17.28 -5.46
N VAL A 69 5.43 -16.37 -6.41
CA VAL A 69 5.21 -14.95 -6.13
C VAL A 69 4.06 -14.38 -6.95
N ASP A 70 3.08 -13.81 -6.24
CA ASP A 70 2.05 -12.95 -6.81
C ASP A 70 2.35 -11.48 -6.51
N GLU A 71 1.96 -10.60 -7.43
CA GLU A 71 2.02 -9.14 -7.31
C GLU A 71 0.61 -8.59 -7.13
N PHE A 72 0.44 -7.62 -6.22
CA PHE A 72 -0.81 -6.91 -5.97
C PHE A 72 -0.62 -5.41 -6.16
N LEU A 73 -1.60 -4.77 -6.80
CA LEU A 73 -1.72 -3.32 -6.93
C LEU A 73 -2.70 -2.80 -5.89
N ILE A 74 -2.24 -1.87 -5.05
CA ILE A 74 -3.03 -1.26 -3.98
C ILE A 74 -3.04 0.25 -4.19
N LEU A 75 -4.22 0.86 -4.15
CA LEU A 75 -4.40 2.30 -4.24
C LEU A 75 -5.00 2.79 -2.93
N SER A 76 -4.40 3.79 -2.28
CA SER A 76 -5.04 4.47 -1.16
C SER A 76 -6.29 5.24 -1.63
N LYS A 77 -6.99 5.89 -0.70
CA LYS A 77 -7.92 6.96 -1.09
C LYS A 77 -7.17 8.07 -1.84
N SER A 78 -7.89 8.75 -2.73
CA SER A 78 -7.35 9.81 -3.61
C SER A 78 -7.50 11.22 -3.04
N ASP A 79 -7.59 11.33 -1.72
CA ASP A 79 -7.86 12.55 -0.96
C ASP A 79 -6.73 12.87 0.04
N ILE A 80 -5.54 12.31 -0.16
CA ILE A 80 -4.40 12.58 0.73
C ILE A 80 -4.04 14.07 0.61
N PRO A 81 -4.01 14.83 1.73
CA PRO A 81 -3.70 16.25 1.70
C PRO A 81 -2.27 16.53 1.23
N VAL A 82 -2.09 17.63 0.50
CA VAL A 82 -0.76 18.15 0.15
C VAL A 82 -0.02 18.55 1.43
N GLY A 83 1.25 18.20 1.53
CA GLY A 83 2.11 18.40 2.69
C GLY A 83 2.02 17.30 3.75
N ALA A 84 1.07 16.35 3.62
CA ALA A 84 0.94 15.27 4.58
C ALA A 84 2.09 14.25 4.44
N VAL A 85 2.48 13.67 5.58
CA VAL A 85 3.36 12.49 5.60
C VAL A 85 2.48 11.28 5.85
N LEU A 86 2.33 10.45 4.81
CA LEU A 86 1.62 9.18 4.93
C LEU A 86 2.60 8.10 5.37
N GLN A 87 2.27 7.43 6.47
CA GLN A 87 2.99 6.25 6.96
C GLN A 87 2.16 4.99 6.72
N PHE A 88 2.78 3.89 6.28
CA PHE A 88 2.05 2.66 5.98
C PHE A 88 2.84 1.38 6.25
N ALA A 89 2.09 0.28 6.43
CA ALA A 89 2.58 -1.09 6.42
C ALA A 89 1.75 -1.91 5.43
N LEU A 90 2.34 -2.96 4.86
CA LEU A 90 1.61 -3.93 4.06
C LEU A 90 1.10 -5.05 4.96
N PHE A 91 -0.06 -5.62 4.60
CA PHE A 91 -0.55 -6.84 5.20
C PHE A 91 -0.96 -7.85 4.12
N TYR A 92 -0.82 -9.13 4.47
CA TYR A 92 -1.24 -10.25 3.65
C TYR A 92 -1.97 -11.28 4.52
N GLN A 93 -3.24 -11.53 4.21
CA GLN A 93 -4.08 -12.49 4.90
C GLN A 93 -4.36 -13.70 4.02
N THR A 94 -4.13 -14.89 4.56
CA THR A 94 -4.42 -16.17 3.90
C THR A 94 -4.43 -17.30 4.93
N GLY A 95 -5.24 -18.34 4.71
CA GLY A 95 -5.29 -19.51 5.59
C GLY A 95 -5.53 -19.18 7.09
N GLY A 96 -6.28 -18.12 7.37
CA GLY A 96 -6.55 -17.65 8.74
C GLY A 96 -5.40 -16.89 9.42
N GLN A 97 -4.27 -16.69 8.74
CA GLN A 97 -3.10 -15.96 9.25
C GLN A 97 -3.00 -14.57 8.63
N THR A 98 -2.35 -13.64 9.34
CA THR A 98 -2.00 -12.31 8.81
C THR A 98 -0.50 -12.07 8.95
N PHE A 99 0.15 -11.83 7.82
CA PHE A 99 1.55 -11.45 7.73
C PHE A 99 1.67 -9.94 7.51
N TRP A 100 2.69 -9.33 8.10
CA TRP A 100 2.90 -7.88 8.05
C TRP A 100 4.28 -7.56 7.50
N ASP A 101 4.34 -6.51 6.69
CA ASP A 101 5.56 -5.79 6.37
C ASP A 101 5.44 -4.34 6.87
N SER A 102 5.97 -4.10 8.06
CA SER A 102 5.98 -2.80 8.70
C SER A 102 7.33 -2.09 8.61
N ASN A 103 8.22 -2.51 7.70
CA ASN A 103 9.59 -1.98 7.63
C ASN A 103 10.28 -2.04 9.01
N GLU A 104 10.29 -3.22 9.64
CA GLU A 104 10.89 -3.45 10.96
C GLU A 104 10.28 -2.59 12.08
N GLY A 105 9.00 -2.22 11.96
CA GLY A 105 8.29 -1.38 12.92
C GLY A 105 8.43 0.12 12.70
N MET A 106 9.22 0.54 11.70
CA MET A 106 9.40 1.96 11.37
C MET A 106 8.32 2.52 10.45
N PHE A 107 7.56 1.64 9.79
CA PHE A 107 6.64 1.95 8.69
C PHE A 107 7.37 2.55 7.47
N TYR A 108 6.76 2.39 6.30
CA TYR A 108 7.15 3.13 5.11
C TYR A 108 6.56 4.55 5.18
N SER A 109 7.27 5.55 4.67
CA SER A 109 6.83 6.95 4.71
C SER A 109 6.90 7.61 3.34
N VAL A 110 5.84 8.34 2.96
CA VAL A 110 5.76 9.10 1.70
C VAL A 110 5.24 10.50 1.99
N GLN A 111 5.96 11.52 1.53
CA GLN A 111 5.55 12.92 1.63
C GLN A 111 4.75 13.34 0.40
N PHE A 112 3.52 13.80 0.64
CA PHE A 112 2.59 14.25 -0.39
C PHE A 112 2.76 15.73 -0.72
#